data_AF-A0A1Q5URK9-F1
#
_entry.id   AF-A0A1Q5URK9-F1
#
_cell.length_a   1.000
_cell.length_b   1.000
_cell.length_c   1.000
_cell.angle_alpha   90.00
_cell.angle_beta   90.00
_cell.angle_gamma   90.00
#
_symmetry.space_group_name_H-M   'P 1'
#
loop_
_entity.id
_entity.type
_entity.pdbx_description
1 polymer ?
#
loop_
_entity_poly.entity_id
_entity_poly.type
_entity_poly.pdbx_seq_one_letter_code
_entity_poly.pdbx_strand_id
1 'polypeptide(L)'
;MRNFLTVAALAALAGSTAAQTFTECNPLNTTCPADPALGTEHTWWFNSSTKLDTTIWNMSTGSLTYSNDAAEFTISKVNESTLLQSNFYIFFGVVESWVKMAKGAGVVSSVVLESDDLDEIDWEWVGYNTSAVQSNFFGKGNTTSYDRGGTHYVANADTEWHNYTTWWDSDKLQWWIDGKMVRELLYTDATALGGKNYPQTPCQVKISNWPAGLESAAHGTIEWAGGLVNYADGPFTMSVQRLRVQDFHTGKEYSYGDKSGDFKSIKVTGGNSTVLDELNKPPPKSLAEKWADLGNGAHIGIYAGAAAAGVLAIVALALVCLRQRRKGRLEHALDDSRYATERTEMQNFQNDWKQSEWKHGGYSKVSN
;
A
#
# COMPACT_ATOMS: atom_id res chain seq x y z
N MET A 1 -13.55 40.24 -36.02
CA MET A 1 -13.25 38.89 -36.52
C MET A 1 -11.75 38.67 -36.37
N ARG A 2 -11.33 37.97 -35.32
CA ARG A 2 -9.92 37.70 -35.03
C ARG A 2 -9.81 36.20 -34.81
N ASN A 3 -9.22 35.53 -35.79
CA ASN A 3 -9.05 34.08 -35.84
C ASN A 3 -8.12 33.65 -34.71
N PHE A 4 -8.63 32.87 -33.76
CA PHE A 4 -7.80 32.08 -32.87
C PHE A 4 -7.46 30.78 -33.60
N LEU A 5 -6.19 30.65 -33.95
CA LEU A 5 -5.59 29.44 -34.48
C LEU A 5 -5.71 28.33 -33.43
N THR A 6 -6.47 27.29 -33.79
CA THR A 6 -6.47 25.97 -33.15
C THR A 6 -5.05 25.41 -33.13
N VAL A 7 -4.47 25.31 -31.93
CA VAL A 7 -3.30 24.46 -31.68
C VAL A 7 -3.84 23.08 -31.35
N ALA A 8 -3.96 22.24 -32.36
CA ALA A 8 -4.24 20.81 -32.24
C ALA A 8 -3.09 20.07 -32.92
N ALA A 9 -2.20 19.46 -32.14
CA ALA A 9 -1.32 18.33 -32.48
C ALA A 9 -0.15 18.27 -31.49
N LEU A 10 -0.30 17.52 -30.40
CA LEU A 10 0.79 16.94 -29.59
C LEU A 10 0.18 15.89 -28.63
N ALA A 11 -0.37 14.83 -29.21
CA ALA A 11 -0.82 13.64 -28.49
C ALA A 11 -0.35 12.36 -29.21
N ALA A 12 0.79 12.45 -29.89
CA ALA A 12 1.48 11.28 -30.42
C ALA A 12 2.65 11.03 -29.48
N LEU A 13 2.65 9.87 -28.79
CA LEU A 13 3.82 9.14 -28.27
C LEU A 13 3.66 8.50 -26.85
N ALA A 14 2.46 8.27 -26.32
CA ALA A 14 2.30 7.41 -25.13
C ALA A 14 2.31 5.91 -25.50
N GLY A 15 3.42 5.42 -26.04
CA GLY A 15 3.63 4.01 -26.36
C GLY A 15 4.42 3.31 -25.25
N SER A 16 3.79 2.29 -24.64
CA SER A 16 4.36 1.32 -23.69
C SER A 16 4.34 1.70 -22.20
N THR A 17 3.16 1.74 -21.59
CA THR A 17 2.95 1.57 -20.14
C THR A 17 2.93 0.08 -19.77
N ALA A 18 3.95 -0.68 -20.18
CA ALA A 18 4.06 -2.11 -19.91
C ALA A 18 4.08 -2.47 -18.40
N ALA A 19 4.25 -1.48 -17.51
CA ALA A 19 4.20 -1.67 -16.07
C ALA A 19 2.76 -1.65 -15.49
N GLN A 20 1.77 -1.14 -16.23
CA GLN A 20 0.37 -1.07 -15.76
C GLN A 20 -0.52 -2.06 -16.48
N THR A 21 -0.33 -2.26 -17.78
CA THR A 21 -1.24 -3.05 -18.61
C THR A 21 -0.70 -4.46 -18.85
N PHE A 22 -1.02 -5.38 -17.97
CA PHE A 22 -0.65 -6.79 -18.12
C PHE A 22 -1.77 -7.72 -17.63
N THR A 23 -1.81 -8.89 -18.25
CA THR A 23 -2.67 -10.01 -17.86
C THR A 23 -1.82 -11.25 -17.66
N GLU A 24 -2.10 -12.03 -16.61
CA GLU A 24 -1.46 -13.33 -16.41
C GLU A 24 -2.02 -14.38 -17.39
N CYS A 25 -3.28 -14.21 -17.81
CA CYS A 25 -3.97 -15.13 -18.70
C CYS A 25 -4.81 -14.34 -19.71
N ASN A 26 -4.39 -14.31 -20.97
CA ASN A 26 -5.16 -13.63 -22.02
C ASN A 26 -6.20 -14.60 -22.65
N PRO A 27 -7.52 -14.36 -22.48
CA PRO A 27 -8.57 -15.28 -22.92
C PRO A 27 -8.78 -15.30 -24.44
N LEU A 28 -8.20 -14.35 -25.19
CA LEU A 28 -8.18 -14.41 -26.66
C LEU A 28 -7.25 -15.52 -27.16
N ASN A 29 -6.27 -15.92 -26.35
CA ASN A 29 -5.25 -16.89 -26.72
C ASN A 29 -5.47 -18.25 -26.05
N THR A 30 -5.95 -18.27 -24.81
CA THR A 30 -6.11 -19.48 -23.99
C THR A 30 -7.46 -19.50 -23.26
N THR A 31 -7.78 -20.60 -22.58
CA THR A 31 -8.90 -20.65 -21.64
C THR A 31 -8.39 -20.26 -20.26
N CYS A 32 -8.99 -19.21 -19.69
CA CYS A 32 -8.61 -18.66 -18.39
C CYS A 32 -9.58 -19.10 -17.28
N PRO A 33 -9.16 -19.04 -16.01
CA PRO A 33 -10.08 -19.14 -14.87
C PRO A 33 -11.20 -18.09 -14.95
N ALA A 34 -12.26 -18.29 -14.17
CA ALA A 34 -13.32 -17.30 -14.06
C ALA A 34 -12.86 -16.12 -13.17
N ASP A 35 -13.20 -14.92 -13.58
CA ASP A 35 -12.88 -13.66 -12.90
C ASP A 35 -13.87 -13.44 -11.74
N PRO A 36 -13.42 -13.28 -10.48
CA PRO A 36 -14.31 -13.01 -9.37
C PRO A 36 -15.08 -11.71 -9.60
N ALA A 37 -16.40 -11.72 -9.47
CA ALA A 37 -17.21 -10.51 -9.65
C ALA A 37 -17.22 -9.65 -8.39
N LEU A 38 -17.48 -8.34 -8.53
CA LEU A 38 -17.96 -7.53 -7.42
C LEU A 38 -19.39 -7.92 -7.08
N GLY A 39 -20.25 -8.02 -8.10
CA GLY A 39 -21.63 -8.52 -7.96
C GLY A 39 -22.55 -7.61 -7.13
N THR A 40 -22.14 -6.37 -6.85
CA THR A 40 -22.86 -5.43 -5.98
C THR A 40 -22.39 -4.00 -6.21
N GLU A 41 -22.89 -3.08 -5.38
CA GLU A 41 -22.40 -1.72 -5.25
C GLU A 41 -21.75 -1.54 -3.87
N HIS A 42 -20.57 -0.93 -3.84
CA HIS A 42 -19.93 -0.56 -2.59
C HIS A 42 -19.17 0.76 -2.68
N THR A 43 -19.05 1.44 -1.54
CA THR A 43 -18.26 2.67 -1.40
C THR A 43 -17.21 2.47 -0.32
N TRP A 44 -15.94 2.45 -0.72
CA TRP A 44 -14.80 2.48 0.19
C TRP A 44 -14.44 3.92 0.54
N TRP A 45 -14.39 4.18 1.84
CA TRP A 45 -13.86 5.43 2.38
C TRP A 45 -12.46 5.17 2.93
N PHE A 46 -11.49 5.94 2.47
CA PHE A 46 -10.11 5.82 2.91
C PHE A 46 -9.81 6.91 3.95
N ASN A 47 -9.32 6.50 5.11
CA ASN A 47 -8.92 7.37 6.21
C ASN A 47 -7.90 6.66 7.11
N SER A 48 -7.45 7.33 8.17
CA SER A 48 -6.41 6.82 9.07
C SER A 48 -6.78 5.53 9.82
N SER A 49 -8.06 5.19 9.91
CA SER A 49 -8.55 3.94 10.52
C SER A 49 -8.77 2.82 9.51
N THR A 50 -8.70 3.12 8.21
CA THR A 50 -8.88 2.14 7.15
C THR A 50 -7.79 1.09 7.21
N LYS A 51 -8.22 -0.18 7.18
CA LYS A 51 -7.34 -1.32 6.95
C LYS A 51 -7.75 -1.91 5.62
N LEU A 52 -6.79 -2.01 4.71
CA LEU A 52 -7.04 -2.60 3.40
C LEU A 52 -7.38 -4.08 3.57
N ASP A 53 -8.54 -4.49 3.08
CA ASP A 53 -8.93 -5.90 3.08
C ASP A 53 -8.23 -6.61 1.92
N THR A 54 -7.28 -7.47 2.24
CA THR A 54 -6.47 -8.20 1.25
C THR A 54 -7.28 -9.24 0.45
N THR A 55 -8.50 -9.56 0.88
CA THR A 55 -9.41 -10.41 0.10
C THR A 55 -10.06 -9.64 -1.04
N ILE A 56 -10.25 -8.32 -0.88
CA ILE A 56 -10.89 -7.44 -1.86
C ILE A 56 -9.83 -6.74 -2.73
N TRP A 57 -8.68 -6.41 -2.15
CA TRP A 57 -7.66 -5.57 -2.77
C TRP A 57 -6.27 -6.20 -2.67
N ASN A 58 -5.44 -5.96 -3.68
CA ASN A 58 -4.04 -6.35 -3.71
C ASN A 58 -3.15 -5.12 -3.98
N MET A 59 -2.09 -4.96 -3.19
CA MET A 59 -1.05 -3.97 -3.45
C MET A 59 0.07 -4.65 -4.24
N SER A 60 0.01 -4.55 -5.57
CA SER A 60 0.96 -5.20 -6.47
C SER A 60 2.33 -4.54 -6.49
N THR A 61 2.38 -3.22 -6.27
CA THR A 61 3.63 -2.49 -6.03
C THR A 61 3.45 -1.45 -4.94
N GLY A 62 4.53 -1.18 -4.22
CA GLY A 62 4.56 -0.16 -3.17
C GLY A 62 3.70 -0.51 -1.95
N SER A 63 3.37 0.53 -1.16
CA SER A 63 2.54 0.42 0.03
C SER A 63 1.72 1.68 0.19
N LEU A 64 0.52 1.57 0.76
CA LEU A 64 -0.31 2.71 1.08
C LEU A 64 0.04 3.25 2.47
N THR A 65 0.06 4.58 2.57
CA THR A 65 -0.11 5.26 3.86
C THR A 65 -1.48 5.91 3.90
N TYR A 66 -1.95 6.27 5.10
CA TYR A 66 -3.26 6.87 5.26
C TYR A 66 -3.11 8.20 6.00
N SER A 67 -3.67 9.25 5.42
CA SER A 67 -3.91 10.51 6.10
C SER A 67 -5.27 10.45 6.82
N ASN A 68 -5.70 11.54 7.43
CA ASN A 68 -6.97 11.56 8.17
C ASN A 68 -8.19 11.31 7.26
N ASP A 69 -8.08 11.61 5.96
CA ASP A 69 -9.20 11.59 5.02
C ASP A 69 -8.87 10.96 3.66
N ALA A 70 -7.72 10.28 3.51
CA ALA A 70 -7.36 9.61 2.25
C ALA A 70 -6.36 8.45 2.40
N ALA A 71 -6.33 7.60 1.38
CA ALA A 71 -5.20 6.72 1.07
C ALA A 71 -4.18 7.49 0.21
N GLU A 72 -2.90 7.37 0.54
CA GLU A 72 -1.80 8.10 -0.07
C GLU A 72 -0.90 7.14 -0.87
N PHE A 73 -0.74 7.45 -2.15
CA PHE A 73 0.03 6.73 -3.15
C PHE A 73 1.30 7.55 -3.44
N THR A 74 2.38 7.27 -2.72
CA THR A 74 3.57 8.11 -2.70
C THR A 74 4.75 7.49 -3.46
N ILE A 75 5.43 8.31 -4.25
CA ILE A 75 6.73 8.03 -4.86
C ILE A 75 7.75 8.95 -4.20
N SER A 76 8.78 8.40 -3.58
CA SER A 76 9.86 9.15 -2.94
C SER A 76 11.23 8.88 -3.56
N LYS A 77 11.39 7.77 -4.28
CA LYS A 77 12.69 7.32 -4.81
C LYS A 77 12.60 6.79 -6.24
N VAL A 78 13.74 6.72 -6.89
CA VAL A 78 13.89 6.16 -8.24
C VAL A 78 13.32 4.74 -8.30
N ASN A 79 12.53 4.46 -9.33
CA ASN A 79 11.85 3.19 -9.60
C ASN A 79 10.79 2.77 -8.54
N GLU A 80 10.38 3.67 -7.66
CA GLU A 80 9.23 3.43 -6.79
C GLU A 80 7.93 3.70 -7.54
N SER A 81 6.96 2.81 -7.38
CA SER A 81 5.59 2.99 -7.87
C SER A 81 4.62 2.40 -6.85
N THR A 82 3.37 2.81 -6.96
CA THR A 82 2.27 2.24 -6.16
C THR A 82 1.20 1.73 -7.11
N LEU A 83 0.67 0.54 -6.86
CA LEU A 83 -0.40 -0.05 -7.65
C LEU A 83 -1.32 -0.86 -6.74
N LEU A 84 -2.51 -0.31 -6.50
CA LEU A 84 -3.63 -0.98 -5.84
C LEU A 84 -4.53 -1.58 -6.93
N GLN A 85 -4.84 -2.86 -6.84
CA GLN A 85 -5.71 -3.57 -7.79
C GLN A 85 -6.83 -4.26 -7.02
N SER A 86 -8.06 -4.23 -7.55
CA SER A 86 -9.13 -5.04 -7.02
C SER A 86 -8.89 -6.52 -7.37
N ASN A 87 -9.15 -7.42 -6.42
CA ASN A 87 -9.21 -8.86 -6.69
C ASN A 87 -10.50 -9.26 -7.41
N PHE A 88 -11.46 -8.34 -7.47
CA PHE A 88 -12.71 -8.49 -8.20
C PHE A 88 -12.68 -7.73 -9.52
N TYR A 89 -13.61 -8.09 -10.39
CA TYR A 89 -13.90 -7.46 -11.65
C TYR A 89 -15.33 -6.91 -11.62
N ILE A 90 -15.58 -5.87 -12.41
CA ILE A 90 -16.93 -5.41 -12.75
C ILE A 90 -17.17 -5.63 -14.24
N PHE A 91 -18.41 -5.94 -14.60
CA PHE A 91 -18.76 -6.09 -16.00
C PHE A 91 -19.83 -5.08 -16.38
N PHE A 92 -19.39 -3.98 -17.00
CA PHE A 92 -20.12 -2.73 -17.05
C PHE A 92 -20.40 -2.17 -15.64
N GLY A 93 -20.69 -0.88 -15.53
CA GLY A 93 -20.90 -0.28 -14.23
C GLY A 93 -20.57 1.19 -14.12
N VAL A 94 -20.30 1.56 -12.88
CA VAL A 94 -19.87 2.92 -12.51
C VAL A 94 -18.67 2.82 -11.59
N VAL A 95 -17.64 3.61 -11.85
CA VAL A 95 -16.50 3.82 -10.96
C VAL A 95 -16.35 5.31 -10.71
N GLU A 96 -16.52 5.72 -9.45
CA GLU A 96 -16.36 7.10 -9.01
C GLU A 96 -15.18 7.19 -8.04
N SER A 97 -14.17 7.98 -8.38
CA SER A 97 -12.99 8.18 -7.56
C SER A 97 -12.85 9.66 -7.16
N TRP A 98 -12.68 9.90 -5.86
CA TRP A 98 -12.35 11.23 -5.32
C TRP A 98 -10.85 11.33 -5.18
N VAL A 99 -10.23 12.08 -6.08
CA VAL A 99 -8.77 12.07 -6.29
C VAL A 99 -8.19 13.48 -6.17
N LYS A 100 -7.01 13.56 -5.54
CA LYS A 100 -6.00 14.60 -5.74
C LYS A 100 -4.80 13.97 -6.41
N MET A 101 -4.40 14.47 -7.56
CA MET A 101 -3.29 13.92 -8.34
C MET A 101 -1.92 14.32 -7.77
N ALA A 102 -0.88 13.54 -8.07
CA ALA A 102 0.50 13.80 -7.65
C ALA A 102 1.22 14.82 -8.53
N LYS A 103 1.45 16.04 -8.04
CA LYS A 103 2.17 17.08 -8.80
C LYS A 103 3.65 16.73 -8.94
N GLY A 104 4.18 16.81 -10.17
CA GLY A 104 5.59 16.57 -10.49
C GLY A 104 5.78 16.17 -11.95
N ALA A 105 6.73 16.79 -12.65
CA ALA A 105 7.04 16.36 -14.02
C ALA A 105 7.53 14.91 -14.04
N GLY A 106 7.12 14.14 -15.06
CA GLY A 106 7.45 12.73 -15.19
C GLY A 106 6.65 11.79 -14.29
N VAL A 107 5.83 12.30 -13.36
CA VAL A 107 4.99 11.49 -12.46
C VAL A 107 3.58 11.44 -13.01
N VAL A 108 2.96 10.26 -12.90
CA VAL A 108 1.61 10.03 -13.39
C VAL A 108 0.77 9.38 -12.30
N SER A 109 -0.38 9.99 -12.03
CA SER A 109 -1.45 9.38 -11.24
C SER A 109 -2.44 8.73 -12.19
N SER A 110 -3.03 7.60 -11.81
CA SER A 110 -4.01 6.92 -12.64
C SER A 110 -5.10 6.17 -11.90
N VAL A 111 -6.27 6.11 -12.54
CA VAL A 111 -7.37 5.20 -12.22
C VAL A 111 -7.75 4.49 -13.50
N VAL A 112 -7.55 3.17 -13.54
CA VAL A 112 -7.68 2.35 -14.74
C VAL A 112 -8.66 1.22 -14.49
N LEU A 113 -9.56 0.98 -15.44
CA LEU A 113 -10.31 -0.26 -15.56
C LEU A 113 -9.61 -1.11 -16.60
N GLU A 114 -9.18 -2.31 -16.24
CA GLU A 114 -8.49 -3.19 -17.19
C GLU A 114 -8.96 -4.64 -17.05
N SER A 115 -9.21 -5.27 -18.19
CA SER A 115 -9.64 -6.66 -18.32
C SER A 115 -8.49 -7.61 -18.64
N ASP A 116 -8.75 -8.90 -18.49
CA ASP A 116 -7.79 -9.95 -18.86
C ASP A 116 -7.51 -10.02 -20.36
N ASP A 117 -8.39 -9.52 -21.23
CA ASP A 117 -8.14 -9.41 -22.67
C ASP A 117 -7.51 -8.08 -23.10
N LEU A 118 -7.21 -7.20 -22.13
CA LEU A 118 -6.63 -5.88 -22.32
C LEU A 118 -7.56 -4.86 -22.98
N ASP A 119 -8.88 -5.02 -22.85
CA ASP A 119 -9.78 -3.86 -22.84
C ASP A 119 -9.45 -2.98 -21.62
N GLU A 120 -9.36 -1.66 -21.84
CA GLU A 120 -8.86 -0.68 -20.89
C GLU A 120 -9.65 0.63 -20.95
N ILE A 121 -9.91 1.25 -19.80
CA ILE A 121 -10.50 2.59 -19.66
C ILE A 121 -9.72 3.33 -18.60
N ASP A 122 -9.21 4.52 -18.90
CA ASP A 122 -8.33 5.23 -17.99
C ASP A 122 -8.74 6.68 -17.69
N TRP A 123 -8.28 7.11 -16.52
CA TRP A 123 -8.01 8.49 -16.15
C TRP A 123 -6.54 8.62 -15.81
N GLU A 124 -5.83 9.50 -16.51
CA GLU A 124 -4.38 9.74 -16.33
C GLU A 124 -4.12 11.22 -16.05
N TRP A 125 -3.44 11.52 -14.94
CA TRP A 125 -2.96 12.87 -14.63
C TRP A 125 -1.45 12.93 -14.80
N VAL A 126 -0.99 13.72 -15.77
CA VAL A 126 0.43 14.02 -15.93
C VAL A 126 0.82 15.14 -14.97
N GLY A 127 1.76 14.87 -14.06
CA GLY A 127 1.98 15.69 -12.87
C GLY A 127 2.52 17.09 -13.14
N TYR A 128 2.98 17.40 -14.35
CA TYR A 128 3.37 18.76 -14.75
C TYR A 128 2.16 19.69 -15.01
N ASN A 129 0.97 19.14 -15.27
CA ASN A 129 -0.24 19.89 -15.59
C ASN A 129 -1.34 19.64 -14.55
N THR A 130 -1.36 20.45 -13.50
CA THR A 130 -2.34 20.34 -12.41
C THR A 130 -3.70 20.97 -12.75
N SER A 131 -3.92 21.35 -14.02
CA SER A 131 -5.16 21.96 -14.51
C SER A 131 -5.90 21.09 -15.53
N ALA A 132 -5.49 19.83 -15.71
CA ALA A 132 -6.12 18.91 -16.64
C ALA A 132 -5.98 17.44 -16.22
N VAL A 133 -6.85 16.62 -16.78
CA VAL A 133 -6.78 15.15 -16.74
C VAL A 133 -6.96 14.60 -18.15
N GLN A 134 -6.38 13.43 -18.42
CA GLN A 134 -6.57 12.72 -19.67
C GLN A 134 -7.51 11.54 -19.43
N SER A 135 -8.42 11.32 -20.36
CA SER A 135 -9.19 10.08 -20.49
C SER A 135 -8.70 9.33 -21.72
N ASN A 136 -8.58 8.03 -21.67
CA ASN A 136 -8.23 7.21 -22.82
C ASN A 136 -8.87 5.81 -22.69
N PHE A 137 -8.78 5.03 -23.76
CA PHE A 137 -9.32 3.67 -23.78
C PHE A 137 -8.52 2.79 -24.76
N PHE A 138 -8.44 1.50 -24.43
CA PHE A 138 -7.90 0.48 -25.32
C PHE A 138 -8.87 -0.67 -25.45
N GLY A 139 -8.87 -1.30 -26.63
CA GLY A 139 -9.62 -2.51 -26.86
C GLY A 139 -8.67 -3.63 -27.22
N LYS A 140 -8.72 -4.74 -26.50
CA LYS A 140 -7.95 -5.97 -26.76
C LYS A 140 -6.44 -5.74 -26.88
N GLY A 141 -5.91 -4.79 -26.10
CA GLY A 141 -4.49 -4.40 -26.12
C GLY A 141 -4.03 -3.78 -27.45
N ASN A 142 -4.96 -3.35 -28.31
CA ASN A 142 -4.63 -2.78 -29.61
C ASN A 142 -3.99 -1.39 -29.42
N THR A 143 -2.70 -1.25 -29.73
CA THR A 143 -1.92 0.00 -29.63
C THR A 143 -1.55 0.59 -31.00
N THR A 144 -2.23 0.18 -32.07
CA THR A 144 -1.94 0.62 -33.45
C THR A 144 -2.20 2.10 -33.70
N SER A 145 -3.01 2.74 -32.85
CA SER A 145 -3.36 4.16 -32.90
C SER A 145 -3.31 4.81 -31.52
N TYR A 146 -3.10 6.12 -31.48
CA TYR A 146 -3.09 6.95 -30.25
C TYR A 146 -4.13 8.09 -30.32
N ASP A 147 -5.12 7.98 -31.20
CA ASP A 147 -6.23 8.94 -31.37
C ASP A 147 -7.38 8.77 -30.35
N ARG A 148 -7.18 7.92 -29.34
CA ARG A 148 -8.19 7.50 -28.37
C ARG A 148 -8.17 8.32 -27.07
N GLY A 149 -7.18 9.20 -26.91
CA GLY A 149 -7.09 10.10 -25.77
C GLY A 149 -7.99 11.33 -25.89
N GLY A 150 -8.40 11.89 -24.77
CA GLY A 150 -9.07 13.18 -24.64
C GLY A 150 -8.54 13.92 -23.41
N THR A 151 -8.35 15.23 -23.50
CA THR A 151 -7.86 16.07 -22.39
C THR A 151 -8.98 16.96 -21.89
N HIS A 152 -9.19 16.95 -20.57
CA HIS A 152 -10.28 17.64 -19.91
C HIS A 152 -9.75 18.62 -18.88
N TYR A 153 -10.31 19.82 -18.86
CA TYR A 153 -9.94 20.84 -17.88
C TYR A 153 -10.47 20.48 -16.50
N VAL A 154 -9.62 20.58 -15.49
CA VAL A 154 -9.96 20.47 -14.07
C VAL A 154 -9.02 21.36 -13.28
N ALA A 155 -9.52 22.44 -12.69
CA ALA A 155 -8.67 23.36 -11.93
C ALA A 155 -8.14 22.69 -10.65
N ASN A 156 -6.93 23.03 -10.21
CA ASN A 156 -6.43 22.64 -8.88
C ASN A 156 -6.46 21.12 -8.60
N ALA A 157 -6.25 20.29 -9.63
CA ALA A 157 -6.39 18.83 -9.53
C ALA A 157 -5.41 18.18 -8.52
N ASP A 158 -4.35 18.89 -8.14
CA ASP A 158 -3.35 18.49 -7.15
C ASP A 158 -3.70 18.92 -5.71
N THR A 159 -4.58 19.90 -5.53
CA THR A 159 -4.86 20.51 -4.22
C THR A 159 -6.32 20.39 -3.78
N GLU A 160 -7.25 20.20 -4.72
CA GLU A 160 -8.69 20.06 -4.48
C GLU A 160 -9.18 18.64 -4.81
N TRP A 161 -10.20 18.19 -4.08
CA TRP A 161 -10.86 16.92 -4.34
C TRP A 161 -11.83 17.07 -5.51
N HIS A 162 -11.65 16.25 -6.55
CA HIS A 162 -12.59 16.16 -7.67
C HIS A 162 -13.17 14.74 -7.77
N ASN A 163 -14.44 14.65 -8.16
CA ASN A 163 -15.09 13.37 -8.50
C ASN A 163 -14.82 13.05 -9.97
N TYR A 164 -14.09 11.97 -10.22
CA TYR A 164 -13.90 11.43 -11.56
C TYR A 164 -14.77 10.18 -11.70
N THR A 165 -15.80 10.26 -12.54
CA THR A 165 -16.73 9.16 -12.75
C THR A 165 -16.54 8.56 -14.14
N THR A 166 -16.31 7.26 -14.17
CA THR A 166 -16.41 6.43 -15.36
C THR A 166 -17.76 5.71 -15.30
N TRP A 167 -18.64 5.96 -16.27
CA TRP A 167 -19.89 5.24 -16.45
C TRP A 167 -19.80 4.45 -17.75
N TRP A 168 -20.11 3.17 -17.72
CA TRP A 168 -19.78 2.26 -18.82
C TRP A 168 -20.82 1.16 -18.96
N ASP A 169 -21.42 1.03 -20.14
CA ASP A 169 -22.28 -0.10 -20.51
C ASP A 169 -21.97 -0.64 -21.92
N SER A 170 -22.81 -1.52 -22.46
CA SER A 170 -22.61 -2.10 -23.79
C SER A 170 -22.75 -1.10 -24.93
N ASP A 171 -23.41 0.03 -24.70
CA ASP A 171 -23.78 0.98 -25.74
C ASP A 171 -22.84 2.20 -25.74
N LYS A 172 -22.39 2.63 -24.57
CA LYS A 172 -21.56 3.83 -24.42
C LYS A 172 -20.72 3.85 -23.14
N LEU A 173 -19.63 4.60 -23.24
CA LEU A 173 -18.68 4.88 -22.18
C LEU A 173 -18.60 6.40 -21.99
N GLN A 174 -18.74 6.85 -20.75
CA GLN A 174 -18.79 8.26 -20.41
C GLN A 174 -17.81 8.57 -19.28
N TRP A 175 -17.17 9.72 -19.42
CA TRP A 175 -16.27 10.28 -18.43
C TRP A 175 -16.89 11.57 -17.89
N TRP A 176 -16.94 11.68 -16.58
CA TRP A 176 -17.50 12.84 -15.89
C TRP A 176 -16.53 13.39 -14.86
N ILE A 177 -16.55 14.72 -14.70
CA ILE A 177 -15.80 15.44 -13.67
C ILE A 177 -16.80 16.28 -12.89
N ASP A 178 -16.87 16.09 -11.57
CA ASP A 178 -17.75 16.82 -10.65
C ASP A 178 -19.23 16.85 -11.11
N GLY A 179 -19.71 15.71 -11.60
CA GLY A 179 -21.08 15.54 -12.08
C GLY A 179 -21.37 16.16 -13.46
N LYS A 180 -20.34 16.61 -14.19
CA LYS A 180 -20.47 17.09 -15.58
C LYS A 180 -19.79 16.13 -16.54
N MET A 181 -20.52 15.70 -17.58
CA MET A 181 -19.97 14.84 -18.63
C MET A 181 -18.97 15.64 -19.46
N VAL A 182 -17.75 15.13 -19.57
CA VAL A 182 -16.66 15.76 -20.34
C VAL A 182 -16.34 14.98 -21.62
N ARG A 183 -16.68 13.69 -21.66
CA ARG A 183 -16.51 12.84 -22.85
C ARG A 183 -17.55 11.72 -22.89
N GLU A 184 -17.98 11.39 -24.10
CA GLU A 184 -18.76 10.19 -24.41
C GLU A 184 -18.10 9.46 -25.60
N LEU A 185 -18.04 8.13 -25.51
CA LEU A 185 -17.64 7.21 -26.57
C LEU A 185 -18.79 6.23 -26.78
N LEU A 186 -19.36 6.23 -27.99
CA LEU A 186 -20.36 5.23 -28.36
C LEU A 186 -19.67 3.94 -28.80
N TYR A 187 -20.30 2.79 -28.56
CA TYR A 187 -19.84 1.48 -29.06
C TYR A 187 -19.49 1.54 -30.56
N THR A 188 -20.31 2.23 -31.35
CA THR A 188 -20.16 2.33 -32.81
C THR A 188 -19.17 3.40 -33.28
N ASP A 189 -18.47 4.10 -32.37
CA ASP A 189 -17.55 5.17 -32.74
C ASP A 189 -16.40 4.66 -33.64
N ALA A 190 -15.93 5.53 -34.53
CA ALA A 190 -14.85 5.19 -35.45
C ALA A 190 -13.53 4.91 -34.70
N THR A 191 -13.26 5.61 -33.60
CA THR A 191 -12.08 5.39 -32.75
C THR A 191 -12.17 4.04 -32.00
N ALA A 192 -13.38 3.53 -31.78
CA ALA A 192 -13.64 2.17 -31.29
C ALA A 192 -13.72 1.11 -32.40
N LEU A 193 -13.40 1.48 -33.65
CA LEU A 193 -13.47 0.62 -34.84
C LEU A 193 -14.84 -0.03 -35.03
N GLY A 194 -15.92 0.72 -34.76
CA GLY A 194 -17.29 0.23 -34.84
C GLY A 194 -17.59 -0.90 -33.85
N GLY A 195 -16.98 -0.84 -32.66
CA GLY A 195 -17.21 -1.77 -31.55
C GLY A 195 -16.10 -2.79 -31.33
N LYS A 196 -15.19 -2.97 -32.29
CA LYS A 196 -14.11 -3.97 -32.18
C LYS A 196 -13.08 -3.62 -31.11
N ASN A 197 -12.83 -2.33 -30.90
CA ASN A 197 -11.93 -1.80 -29.87
C ASN A 197 -12.70 -1.14 -28.71
N TYR A 198 -14.03 -1.26 -28.66
CA TYR A 198 -14.79 -0.75 -27.52
C TYR A 198 -14.53 -1.64 -26.30
N PRO A 199 -14.15 -1.09 -25.13
CA PRO A 199 -13.99 -1.87 -23.90
C PRO A 199 -15.30 -2.54 -23.53
N GLN A 200 -15.32 -3.87 -23.45
CA GLN A 200 -16.57 -4.63 -23.39
C GLN A 200 -16.42 -5.95 -22.60
N THR A 201 -15.35 -6.12 -21.84
CA THR A 201 -15.07 -7.33 -21.06
C THR A 201 -14.82 -6.98 -19.59
N PRO A 202 -15.09 -7.89 -18.64
CA PRO A 202 -14.97 -7.59 -17.20
C PRO A 202 -13.61 -6.98 -16.86
N CYS A 203 -13.62 -5.90 -16.09
CA CYS A 203 -12.42 -5.14 -15.74
C CYS A 203 -12.18 -5.10 -14.23
N GLN A 204 -10.92 -5.23 -13.81
CA GLN A 204 -10.48 -4.83 -12.46
C GLN A 204 -10.42 -3.32 -12.35
N VAL A 205 -10.53 -2.79 -11.14
CA VAL A 205 -10.21 -1.40 -10.81
C VAL A 205 -8.76 -1.32 -10.33
N LYS A 206 -7.96 -0.49 -10.97
CA LYS A 206 -6.54 -0.27 -10.67
C LYS A 206 -6.33 1.22 -10.34
N ILE A 207 -5.63 1.50 -9.24
CA ILE A 207 -5.27 2.86 -8.82
C ILE A 207 -3.76 2.90 -8.62
N SER A 208 -3.09 3.87 -9.24
CA SER A 208 -1.64 3.89 -9.26
C SER A 208 -1.07 5.30 -9.27
N ASN A 209 0.09 5.45 -8.63
CA ASN A 209 0.98 6.57 -8.86
C ASN A 209 2.33 6.00 -9.30
N TRP A 210 2.83 6.41 -10.47
CA TRP A 210 3.99 5.80 -11.10
C TRP A 210 4.87 6.81 -11.85
N PRO A 211 6.20 6.55 -11.95
CA PRO A 211 7.13 7.43 -12.63
C PRO A 211 7.21 7.05 -14.11
N ALA A 212 6.50 7.79 -14.97
CA ALA A 212 6.59 7.64 -16.43
C ALA A 212 7.91 8.21 -17.00
N GLY A 213 8.44 9.27 -16.35
CA GLY A 213 9.69 9.94 -16.70
C GLY A 213 10.94 9.24 -16.17
N LEU A 214 11.09 7.94 -16.44
CA LEU A 214 12.33 7.19 -16.14
C LEU A 214 13.28 7.23 -17.34
N GLU A 215 14.60 7.29 -17.09
CA GLU A 215 15.60 7.26 -18.17
C GLU A 215 15.51 5.98 -19.03
N SER A 216 15.02 4.88 -18.45
CA SER A 216 14.81 3.61 -19.15
C SER A 216 13.49 3.52 -19.91
N ALA A 217 12.59 4.50 -19.77
CA ALA A 217 11.31 4.51 -20.46
C ALA A 217 11.45 4.91 -21.94
N ALA A 218 10.44 4.61 -22.74
CA ALA A 218 10.40 5.06 -24.13
C ALA A 218 10.40 6.60 -24.17
N HIS A 219 11.14 7.18 -25.13
CA HIS A 219 11.25 8.64 -25.29
C HIS A 219 9.87 9.33 -25.31
N GLY A 220 8.92 8.70 -26.00
CA GLY A 220 7.56 9.16 -26.09
C GLY A 220 6.83 9.26 -24.76
N THR A 221 6.96 8.24 -23.92
CA THR A 221 6.38 8.22 -22.57
C THR A 221 6.99 9.32 -21.70
N ILE A 222 8.30 9.54 -21.81
CA ILE A 222 8.99 10.63 -21.10
C ILE A 222 8.46 11.99 -21.55
N GLU A 223 8.34 12.23 -22.86
CA GLU A 223 7.80 13.48 -23.41
C GLU A 223 6.35 13.72 -23.00
N TRP A 224 5.50 12.70 -23.11
CA TRP A 224 4.09 12.75 -22.70
C TRP A 224 3.94 13.10 -21.22
N ALA A 225 4.77 12.53 -20.35
CA ALA A 225 4.78 12.79 -18.92
C ALA A 225 5.42 14.14 -18.53
N GLY A 226 5.92 14.91 -19.50
CA GLY A 226 6.52 16.23 -19.27
C GLY A 226 8.00 16.20 -18.88
N GLY A 227 8.71 15.11 -19.18
CA GLY A 227 10.15 14.96 -18.95
C GLY A 227 10.49 13.92 -17.88
N LEU A 228 11.77 13.92 -17.46
CA LEU A 228 12.27 13.04 -16.41
C LEU A 228 11.77 13.46 -15.04
N VAL A 229 11.58 12.48 -14.15
CA VAL A 229 11.26 12.74 -12.75
C VAL A 229 12.46 13.34 -12.02
N ASN A 230 12.29 14.53 -11.44
CA ASN A 230 13.26 15.12 -10.52
C ASN A 230 12.96 14.71 -9.07
N TYR A 231 13.52 13.59 -8.60
CA TYR A 231 13.25 13.07 -7.26
C TYR A 231 13.61 14.01 -6.10
N ALA A 232 14.39 15.07 -6.33
CA ALA A 232 14.65 16.11 -5.33
C ALA A 232 13.41 16.97 -5.01
N ASP A 233 12.43 17.00 -5.91
CA ASP A 233 11.16 17.74 -5.73
C ASP A 233 10.09 16.89 -5.01
N GLY A 234 10.40 15.62 -4.70
CA GLY A 234 9.51 14.70 -4.02
C GLY A 234 9.35 14.99 -2.51
N PRO A 235 8.50 14.22 -1.81
CA PRO A 235 7.74 13.08 -2.32
C PRO A 235 6.55 13.51 -3.20
N PHE A 236 6.23 12.69 -4.20
CA PHE A 236 5.09 12.89 -5.09
C PHE A 236 3.94 12.01 -4.64
N THR A 237 2.82 12.60 -4.24
CA THR A 237 1.73 11.85 -3.62
C THR A 237 0.41 12.10 -4.32
N MET A 238 -0.23 11.03 -4.77
CA MET A 238 -1.63 11.01 -5.18
C MET A 238 -2.46 10.59 -3.96
N SER A 239 -3.55 11.29 -3.70
CA SER A 239 -4.45 10.99 -2.59
C SER A 239 -5.80 10.53 -3.13
N VAL A 240 -6.38 9.48 -2.53
CA VAL A 240 -7.72 8.98 -2.86
C VAL A 240 -8.56 8.94 -1.58
N GLN A 241 -9.59 9.78 -1.52
CA GLN A 241 -10.48 9.88 -0.35
C GLN A 241 -11.55 8.80 -0.37
N ARG A 242 -12.12 8.56 -1.54
CA ARG A 242 -13.29 7.71 -1.70
C ARG A 242 -13.27 7.03 -3.07
N LEU A 243 -13.67 5.77 -3.08
CA LEU A 243 -13.95 5.01 -4.28
C LEU A 243 -15.33 4.39 -4.17
N ARG A 244 -16.25 4.70 -5.09
CA ARG A 244 -17.51 3.98 -5.25
C ARG A 244 -17.43 3.15 -6.53
N VAL A 245 -17.75 1.87 -6.42
CA VAL A 245 -17.83 0.96 -7.55
C VAL A 245 -19.20 0.30 -7.55
N GLN A 246 -19.86 0.34 -8.68
CA GLN A 246 -21.13 -0.31 -8.94
C GLN A 246 -20.94 -1.28 -10.10
N ASP A 247 -21.15 -2.57 -9.83
CA ASP A 247 -21.27 -3.60 -10.85
C ASP A 247 -22.71 -3.63 -11.38
N PHE A 248 -22.90 -3.64 -12.69
CA PHE A 248 -24.25 -3.78 -13.27
C PHE A 248 -24.76 -5.22 -13.24
N HIS A 249 -23.92 -6.17 -12.84
CA HIS A 249 -24.31 -7.56 -12.63
C HIS A 249 -24.26 -7.93 -11.13
N THR A 250 -25.01 -8.98 -10.79
CA THR A 250 -25.07 -9.54 -9.42
C THR A 250 -24.54 -10.98 -9.38
N GLY A 251 -23.68 -11.35 -10.32
CA GLY A 251 -23.08 -12.68 -10.40
C GLY A 251 -21.96 -12.85 -9.38
N LYS A 252 -21.49 -14.09 -9.22
CA LYS A 252 -20.33 -14.40 -8.38
C LYS A 252 -19.00 -14.28 -9.13
N GLU A 253 -19.01 -14.56 -10.43
CA GLU A 253 -17.83 -14.59 -11.30
C GLU A 253 -18.23 -14.47 -12.79
N TYR A 254 -17.27 -14.07 -13.61
CA TYR A 254 -17.37 -13.94 -15.06
C TYR A 254 -16.44 -14.95 -15.75
N SER A 255 -16.87 -15.53 -16.87
CA SER A 255 -16.00 -16.38 -17.68
C SER A 255 -16.17 -16.12 -19.16
N TYR A 256 -15.06 -16.16 -19.89
CA TYR A 256 -15.05 -16.03 -21.34
C TYR A 256 -15.59 -17.32 -21.97
N GLY A 257 -16.74 -17.22 -22.64
CA GLY A 257 -17.41 -18.35 -23.28
C GLY A 257 -16.73 -18.83 -24.56
N ASP A 258 -15.92 -17.97 -25.18
CA ASP A 258 -15.08 -18.24 -26.34
C ASP A 258 -13.86 -17.28 -26.34
N LYS A 259 -13.12 -17.22 -27.46
CA LYS A 259 -11.90 -16.41 -27.62
C LYS A 259 -12.11 -15.10 -28.39
N SER A 260 -13.35 -14.65 -28.54
CA SER A 260 -13.68 -13.46 -29.34
C SER A 260 -13.36 -12.14 -28.62
N GLY A 261 -13.44 -12.13 -27.29
CA GLY A 261 -13.45 -10.90 -26.49
C GLY A 261 -14.69 -10.03 -26.74
N ASP A 262 -15.78 -10.61 -27.26
CA ASP A 262 -17.08 -9.94 -27.37
C ASP A 262 -17.80 -10.06 -26.02
N PHE A 263 -18.45 -8.99 -25.58
CA PHE A 263 -19.22 -8.97 -24.33
C PHE A 263 -20.31 -10.06 -24.29
N LYS A 264 -20.84 -10.46 -25.45
CA LYS A 264 -21.82 -11.54 -25.60
C LYS A 264 -21.24 -12.92 -25.29
N SER A 265 -19.92 -13.08 -25.35
CA SER A 265 -19.25 -14.32 -24.97
C SER A 265 -19.16 -14.48 -23.45
N ILE A 266 -19.29 -13.39 -22.68
CA ILE A 266 -19.12 -13.39 -21.23
C ILE A 266 -20.29 -14.10 -20.57
N LYS A 267 -19.97 -15.15 -19.82
CA LYS A 267 -20.93 -15.91 -19.00
C LYS A 267 -20.86 -15.42 -17.57
N VAL A 268 -21.98 -14.94 -17.06
CA VAL A 268 -22.16 -14.55 -15.66
C VAL A 268 -22.68 -15.74 -14.88
N THR A 269 -21.90 -16.25 -13.93
CA THR A 269 -22.36 -17.34 -13.06
C THR A 269 -23.13 -16.75 -11.87
N GLY A 270 -24.34 -17.26 -11.61
CA GLY A 270 -25.15 -16.83 -10.48
C GLY A 270 -24.59 -17.25 -9.12
N GLY A 271 -24.93 -16.49 -8.07
CA GLY A 271 -24.49 -16.69 -6.69
C GLY A 271 -23.98 -15.39 -6.07
N ASN A 272 -23.72 -15.39 -4.76
CA ASN A 272 -23.05 -14.27 -4.11
C ASN A 272 -21.58 -14.24 -4.53
N SER A 273 -21.05 -13.04 -4.78
CA SER A 273 -19.62 -12.86 -4.97
C SER A 273 -18.87 -12.98 -3.66
N THR A 274 -17.59 -13.37 -3.76
CA THR A 274 -16.66 -13.38 -2.62
C THR A 274 -16.64 -12.01 -1.93
N VAL A 275 -16.61 -10.92 -2.71
CA VAL A 275 -16.59 -9.56 -2.15
C VAL A 275 -17.87 -9.24 -1.40
N LEU A 276 -19.05 -9.60 -1.92
CA LEU A 276 -20.31 -9.37 -1.22
C LEU A 276 -20.35 -10.13 0.12
N ASP A 277 -19.84 -11.35 0.17
CA ASP A 277 -19.75 -12.12 1.41
C ASP A 277 -18.76 -11.48 2.40
N GLU A 278 -17.60 -11.01 1.93
CA GLU A 278 -16.60 -10.29 2.75
C GLU A 278 -17.15 -8.97 3.30
N LEU A 279 -17.81 -8.17 2.48
CA LEU A 279 -18.42 -6.89 2.88
C LEU A 279 -19.53 -7.07 3.93
N ASN A 280 -20.21 -8.22 3.93
CA ASN A 280 -21.26 -8.54 4.90
C ASN A 280 -20.74 -9.24 6.16
N LYS A 281 -19.43 -9.49 6.29
CA LYS A 281 -18.89 -10.11 7.50
C LYS A 281 -19.11 -9.21 8.72
N PRO A 282 -19.52 -9.80 9.86
CA PRO A 282 -19.57 -9.04 11.09
C PRO A 282 -18.17 -8.56 11.47
N PRO A 283 -18.05 -7.39 12.14
CA PRO A 283 -16.76 -6.89 12.58
C PRO A 283 -16.03 -7.93 13.44
N PRO A 284 -14.69 -8.02 13.34
CA PRO A 284 -13.94 -9.00 14.11
C PRO A 284 -14.15 -8.75 15.61
N LYS A 285 -14.53 -9.81 16.34
CA LYS A 285 -14.67 -9.76 17.80
C LYS A 285 -13.42 -9.18 18.45
N SER A 286 -13.59 -8.25 19.38
CA SER A 286 -12.53 -7.70 20.24
C SER A 286 -11.86 -8.80 21.06
N LEU A 287 -10.67 -8.54 21.63
CA LEU A 287 -10.01 -9.50 22.53
C LEU A 287 -10.89 -9.85 23.74
N ALA A 288 -11.67 -8.89 24.24
CA ALA A 288 -12.59 -9.11 25.36
C ALA A 288 -13.76 -10.02 24.95
N GLU A 289 -14.33 -9.82 23.75
CA GLU A 289 -15.39 -10.69 23.23
C GLU A 289 -14.85 -12.08 22.89
N LYS A 290 -13.66 -12.16 22.29
CA LYS A 290 -12.97 -13.44 22.05
C LYS A 290 -12.71 -14.18 23.36
N TRP A 291 -12.30 -13.46 24.40
CA TRP A 291 -12.12 -14.03 25.74
C TRP A 291 -13.45 -14.56 26.28
N ALA A 292 -14.51 -13.76 26.25
CA ALA A 292 -15.84 -14.16 26.73
C ALA A 292 -16.42 -15.38 25.98
N ASP A 293 -16.09 -15.53 24.69
CA ASP A 293 -16.54 -16.64 23.84
C ASP A 293 -15.79 -17.96 24.10
N LEU A 294 -14.71 -17.94 24.89
CA LEU A 294 -13.97 -19.16 25.25
C LEU A 294 -14.84 -20.08 26.12
N GLY A 295 -14.77 -21.39 25.88
CA GLY A 295 -15.40 -22.35 26.77
C GLY A 295 -14.79 -22.35 28.18
N ASN A 296 -15.55 -22.84 29.17
CA ASN A 296 -15.08 -22.92 30.57
C ASN A 296 -13.74 -23.66 30.71
N GLY A 297 -13.51 -24.72 29.92
CA GLY A 297 -12.24 -25.45 29.94
C GLY A 297 -11.04 -24.63 29.45
N ALA A 298 -11.23 -23.79 28.43
CA ALA A 298 -10.18 -22.92 27.91
C ALA A 298 -9.84 -21.80 28.91
N HIS A 299 -10.86 -21.20 29.54
CA HIS A 299 -10.68 -20.26 30.63
C HIS A 299 -9.85 -20.86 31.78
N ILE A 300 -10.24 -22.05 32.26
CA ILE A 300 -9.52 -22.77 33.33
C ILE A 300 -8.08 -23.06 32.93
N GLY A 301 -7.86 -23.54 31.69
CA GLY A 301 -6.52 -23.82 31.18
C GLY A 301 -5.61 -22.60 31.18
N ILE A 302 -6.11 -21.45 30.73
CA ILE A 302 -5.34 -20.20 30.71
C ILE A 302 -5.05 -19.72 32.13
N TYR A 303 -6.03 -19.73 33.03
CA TYR A 303 -5.81 -19.37 34.44
C TYR A 303 -4.78 -20.27 35.13
N ALA A 304 -4.89 -21.59 34.94
CA ALA A 304 -3.95 -22.54 35.52
C ALA A 304 -2.53 -22.35 34.96
N GLY A 305 -2.39 -22.13 33.66
CA GLY A 305 -1.11 -21.84 33.02
C GLY A 305 -0.47 -20.55 33.53
N ALA A 306 -1.25 -19.47 33.63
CA ALA A 306 -0.78 -18.20 34.16
C ALA A 306 -0.35 -18.31 35.64
N ALA A 307 -1.13 -19.04 36.46
CA ALA A 307 -0.78 -19.29 37.85
C ALA A 307 0.52 -20.09 37.98
N ALA A 308 0.70 -21.15 37.19
CA ALA A 308 1.93 -21.94 37.18
C ALA A 308 3.16 -21.11 36.77
N ALA A 309 3.03 -20.29 35.72
CA ALA A 309 4.09 -19.38 35.30
C ALA A 309 4.44 -18.35 36.39
N GLY A 310 3.43 -17.79 37.07
CA GLY A 310 3.62 -16.88 38.19
C GLY A 310 4.38 -17.53 39.35
N VAL A 311 4.01 -18.76 39.72
CA VAL A 311 4.73 -19.53 40.75
C VAL A 311 6.18 -19.76 40.36
N LEU A 312 6.44 -20.16 39.11
CA LEU A 312 7.80 -20.35 38.61
C LEU A 312 8.63 -19.07 38.67
N ALA A 313 8.04 -17.93 38.31
CA ALA A 313 8.71 -16.63 38.39
C ALA A 313 9.06 -16.26 39.84
N ILE A 314 8.15 -16.48 40.80
CA ILE A 314 8.40 -16.23 42.23
C ILE A 314 9.51 -17.13 42.77
N VAL A 315 9.49 -18.42 42.40
CA VAL A 315 10.54 -19.37 42.82
C VAL A 315 11.90 -18.96 42.23
N ALA A 316 11.95 -18.58 40.95
CA ALA A 316 13.17 -18.11 40.32
C ALA A 316 13.72 -16.86 41.02
N LEU A 317 12.84 -15.89 41.34
CA LEU A 317 13.21 -14.69 42.07
C LEU A 317 13.75 -15.01 43.47
N ALA A 318 13.07 -15.90 44.21
CA ALA A 318 13.52 -16.35 45.52
C ALA A 318 14.90 -17.01 45.47
N LEU A 319 15.16 -17.85 44.46
CA LEU A 319 16.48 -18.47 44.25
C LEU A 319 17.56 -17.44 43.95
N VAL A 320 17.25 -16.41 43.15
CA VAL A 320 18.17 -15.29 42.88
C VAL A 320 18.48 -14.53 44.17
N CYS A 321 17.46 -14.16 44.95
CA CYS A 321 17.64 -13.47 46.24
C CYS A 321 18.48 -14.32 47.22
N LEU A 322 18.22 -15.63 47.30
CA LEU A 322 19.00 -16.54 48.15
C LEU A 322 20.46 -16.66 47.70
N ARG A 323 20.72 -16.71 46.39
CA ARG A 323 22.08 -16.72 45.83
C ARG A 323 22.82 -15.43 46.12
N GLN A 324 22.17 -14.27 45.90
CA GLN A 324 22.77 -12.96 46.24
C GLN A 324 23.07 -12.85 47.73
N ARG A 325 22.14 -13.26 48.60
CA ARG A 325 22.37 -13.26 50.06
C ARG A 325 23.50 -14.19 50.49
N ARG A 326 23.69 -15.33 49.81
CA ARG A 326 24.84 -16.22 50.05
C ARG A 326 26.16 -15.59 49.62
N LYS A 327 26.21 -14.94 48.45
CA LYS A 327 27.40 -14.21 47.98
C LYS A 327 27.77 -13.08 48.95
N GLY A 328 26.81 -12.25 49.35
CA GLY A 328 27.05 -11.17 50.32
C GLY A 328 27.58 -11.67 51.68
N ARG A 329 27.07 -12.81 52.18
CA ARG A 329 27.63 -13.42 53.41
C ARG A 329 29.07 -13.93 53.23
N LEU A 330 29.40 -14.46 52.05
CA LEU A 330 30.76 -14.92 51.76
C LEU A 330 31.73 -13.73 51.65
N GLU A 331 31.31 -12.65 50.98
CA GLU A 331 32.08 -11.41 50.88
C GLU A 331 32.34 -10.80 52.25
N HIS A 332 31.32 -10.72 53.12
CA HIS A 332 31.50 -10.26 54.50
C HIS A 332 32.47 -11.15 55.30
N ALA A 333 32.36 -12.48 55.19
CA ALA A 333 33.25 -13.39 55.90
C ALA A 333 34.71 -13.28 55.41
N LEU A 334 34.92 -13.06 54.11
CA LEU A 334 36.24 -12.80 53.55
C LEU A 334 36.81 -11.47 54.05
N ASP A 335 35.98 -10.43 54.12
CA ASP A 335 36.41 -9.11 54.60
C ASP A 335 36.78 -9.14 56.10
N ASP A 336 35.99 -9.82 56.94
CA ASP A 336 36.33 -10.07 58.35
C ASP A 336 37.67 -10.80 58.51
N SER A 337 37.94 -11.80 57.65
CA SER A 337 39.21 -12.55 57.66
C SER A 337 40.41 -11.71 57.23
N ARG A 338 40.22 -10.82 56.25
CA ARG A 338 41.24 -9.86 55.82
C ARG A 338 41.52 -8.85 56.91
N TYR A 339 40.49 -8.28 57.51
CA TYR A 339 40.62 -7.34 58.62
C TYR A 339 41.34 -7.96 59.83
N ALA A 340 41.04 -9.23 60.16
CA ALA A 340 41.74 -9.96 61.21
C ALA A 340 43.23 -10.20 60.88
N THR A 341 43.53 -10.55 59.63
CA THR A 341 44.92 -10.73 59.15
C THR A 341 45.68 -9.42 59.18
N GLU A 342 45.13 -8.34 58.60
CA GLU A 342 45.73 -7.00 58.58
C GLU A 342 46.00 -6.49 60.01
N ARG A 343 45.08 -6.75 60.95
CA ARG A 343 45.28 -6.42 62.38
C ARG A 343 46.44 -7.20 63.00
N THR A 344 46.57 -8.48 62.66
CA THR A 344 47.66 -9.34 63.14
C THR A 344 49.00 -8.93 62.54
N GLU A 345 49.04 -8.62 61.24
CA GLU A 345 50.22 -8.10 60.55
C GLU A 345 50.65 -6.76 61.14
N MET A 346 49.71 -5.83 61.41
CA MET A 346 50.01 -4.58 62.11
C MET A 346 50.60 -4.81 63.50
N GLN A 347 50.08 -5.77 64.27
CA GLN A 347 50.67 -6.14 65.57
C GLN A 347 52.09 -6.70 65.42
N ASN A 348 52.34 -7.53 64.41
CA ASN A 348 53.68 -8.06 64.12
C ASN A 348 54.64 -6.94 63.70
N PHE A 349 54.23 -6.05 62.79
CA PHE A 349 55.01 -4.88 62.41
C PHE A 349 55.35 -4.01 63.62
N GLN A 350 54.40 -3.74 64.52
CA GLN A 350 54.66 -3.00 65.75
C GLN A 350 55.68 -3.70 66.66
N ASN A 351 55.65 -5.04 66.74
CA ASN A 351 56.62 -5.80 67.51
C ASN A 351 58.02 -5.81 66.87
N ASP A 352 58.11 -5.98 65.54
CA ASP A 352 59.36 -5.92 64.79
C ASP A 352 59.98 -4.52 64.84
N TRP A 353 59.15 -3.46 64.76
CA TRP A 353 59.62 -2.08 64.88
C TRP A 353 60.26 -1.85 66.25
N LYS A 354 59.60 -2.30 67.34
CA LYS A 354 60.15 -2.27 68.70
C LYS A 354 61.46 -3.07 68.83
N GLN A 355 61.62 -4.18 68.10
CA GLN A 355 62.89 -4.94 68.07
C GLN A 355 63.97 -4.26 67.21
N SER A 356 63.59 -3.52 66.17
CA SER A 356 64.52 -2.82 65.27
C SER A 356 65.13 -1.55 65.88
N GLU A 357 64.37 -0.83 66.73
CA GLU A 357 64.88 0.30 67.52
C GLU A 357 66.01 -0.13 68.48
N TRP A 358 66.05 -1.41 68.88
CA TRP A 358 67.16 -1.95 69.67
C TRP A 358 68.43 -2.24 68.85
N LYS A 359 68.37 -2.29 67.51
CA LYS A 359 69.51 -2.66 66.64
C LYS A 359 70.18 -1.49 65.89
N HIS A 360 69.55 -0.33 65.76
CA HIS A 360 70.15 0.84 65.12
C HIS A 360 69.85 2.15 65.87
N GLY A 361 70.71 2.50 66.83
CA GLY A 361 70.68 3.79 67.52
C GLY A 361 72.08 4.30 67.86
N GLY A 362 72.55 5.30 67.10
CA GLY A 362 73.78 6.03 67.42
C GLY A 362 74.31 6.98 66.34
N TYR A 363 73.51 7.95 65.86
CA TYR A 363 74.01 9.15 65.16
C TYR A 363 74.14 10.30 66.15
N SER A 364 75.30 10.97 66.22
CA SER A 364 75.51 12.19 67.01
C SER A 364 75.81 13.40 66.10
N LYS A 365 75.21 14.54 66.46
CA LYS A 365 75.05 15.80 65.70
C LYS A 365 76.35 16.53 65.39
N VAL A 366 76.36 17.27 64.27
CA VAL A 366 77.29 18.37 63.99
C VAL A 366 76.53 19.71 64.06
N SER A 367 77.03 20.67 64.83
CA SER A 367 76.75 22.11 64.64
C SER A 367 77.85 22.97 65.28
N ASN A 368 78.45 23.82 64.43
CA ASN A 368 79.39 24.94 64.64
C ASN A 368 80.77 24.68 65.27
#